data_AF-A0A0S7WGH8-F1
#
_entry.id   AF-A0A0S7WGH8-F1
#
_cell.length_a   1.000
_cell.length_b   1.000
_cell.length_c   1.000
_cell.angle_alpha   90.00
_cell.angle_beta   90.00
_cell.angle_gamma   90.00
#
_symmetry.space_group_name_H-M   'P 1'
#
loop_
_entity.id
_entity.type
_entity.pdbx_description
1 polymer ?
#
loop_
_entity_poly.entity_id
_entity_poly.type
_entity_poly.pdbx_seq_one_letter_code
_entity_poly.pdbx_strand_id
1 'polypeptide(L)'
;MQVRERGQFTIPVEIRREMGIKDGDVFSLVRLGDALIAIRKKLVVSEIAEAIEAIMQEEGVTLEDLLEGLEKQREIYVREKYGIEA
;
A
#
# COMPACT_ATOMS: atom_id res chain seq x y z
N MET A 1 -23.20 3.21 19.15
CA MET A 1 -22.74 3.91 17.92
C MET A 1 -23.85 3.84 16.88
N GLN A 2 -24.10 4.93 16.16
CA GLN A 2 -25.10 4.98 15.09
C GLN A 2 -24.40 5.14 13.75
N VAL A 3 -24.85 4.39 12.75
CA VAL A 3 -24.40 4.56 11.37
C VAL A 3 -25.13 5.76 10.77
N ARG A 4 -24.36 6.71 10.25
CA ARG A 4 -24.83 7.89 9.54
C ARG A 4 -24.94 7.59 8.04
N GLU A 5 -25.35 8.60 7.28
CA GLU A 5 -25.40 8.49 5.82
C GLU A 5 -24.08 7.95 5.24
N ARG A 6 -24.20 7.19 4.14
CA ARG A 6 -23.06 6.60 3.42
C ARG A 6 -22.23 5.62 4.27
N GLY A 7 -22.81 5.05 5.33
CA GLY A 7 -22.15 4.02 6.15
C GLY A 7 -21.13 4.56 7.14
N GLN A 8 -21.11 5.86 7.39
CA GLN A 8 -20.14 6.47 8.31
C GLN A 8 -20.49 6.18 9.78
N PHE A 9 -19.50 5.78 10.57
CA PHE A 9 -19.65 5.65 12.02
C PHE A 9 -18.50 6.35 12.75
N THR A 10 -18.76 6.82 13.96
CA THR A 10 -17.77 7.56 14.75
C THR A 10 -17.07 6.62 15.73
N ILE A 11 -15.73 6.60 15.70
CA ILE A 11 -14.92 5.93 16.71
C ILE A 11 -14.99 6.77 18.01
N PRO A 12 -15.42 6.24 19.16
CA PRO A 12 -15.45 6.95 20.44
C PRO A 12 -14.08 7.53 20.85
N VAL A 13 -14.09 8.63 21.60
CA VAL A 13 -12.85 9.38 21.95
C VAL A 13 -11.90 8.55 22.82
N GLU A 14 -12.44 7.69 23.68
CA GLU A 14 -11.69 6.80 24.56
C GLU A 14 -10.87 5.81 23.73
N ILE A 15 -11.51 5.17 22.75
CA ILE A 15 -10.86 4.22 21.83
C ILE A 15 -9.80 4.92 20.98
N ARG A 16 -10.09 6.13 20.47
CA ARG A 16 -9.11 6.89 19.68
C ARG A 16 -7.85 7.20 20.50
N ARG A 17 -7.98 7.57 21.78
CA ARG A 17 -6.85 7.87 22.66
C ARG A 17 -6.04 6.63 23.00
N GLU A 18 -6.72 5.55 23.40
CA GLU A 18 -6.09 4.28 23.74
C GLU A 18 -5.29 3.70 22.57
N MET A 19 -5.85 3.74 21.37
CA MET A 19 -5.22 3.19 20.17
C MET A 19 -4.37 4.20 19.38
N GLY A 20 -4.22 5.43 19.88
CA GLY A 20 -3.48 6.51 19.20
C GLY A 20 -3.97 6.82 17.78
N ILE A 21 -5.29 6.81 17.55
CA ILE A 21 -5.91 7.08 16.24
C ILE A 21 -5.92 8.58 15.97
N LYS A 22 -5.41 8.95 14.79
CA LYS A 22 -5.28 10.31 14.28
C LYS A 22 -6.08 10.47 12.99
N ASP A 23 -6.35 11.72 12.62
CA ASP A 23 -6.97 12.04 11.35
C ASP A 23 -6.07 11.57 10.19
N GLY A 24 -6.68 10.95 9.18
CA GLY A 24 -5.97 10.35 8.05
C GLY A 24 -5.56 8.89 8.23
N ASP A 25 -5.71 8.31 9.42
CA ASP A 25 -5.48 6.88 9.62
C ASP A 25 -6.43 6.03 8.77
N VAL A 26 -5.87 5.05 8.07
CA VAL A 26 -6.62 4.13 7.22
C VAL A 26 -6.80 2.80 7.93
N PHE A 27 -8.01 2.24 7.84
CA PHE A 27 -8.35 0.94 8.41
C PHE A 27 -8.84 -0.01 7.30
N SER A 28 -8.42 -1.27 7.40
CA SER A 28 -9.05 -2.38 6.68
C SER A 28 -10.19 -2.92 7.53
N LEU A 29 -11.33 -3.21 6.90
CA LEU A 29 -12.46 -3.87 7.55
C LEU A 29 -12.51 -5.34 7.15
N VAL A 30 -12.57 -6.23 8.15
CA VAL A 30 -12.72 -7.67 7.96
C VAL A 30 -14.02 -8.12 8.61
N ARG A 31 -14.84 -8.89 7.89
CA ARG A 31 -16.06 -9.49 8.44
C ARG A 31 -15.74 -10.85 9.04
N LEU A 32 -16.14 -11.07 10.29
CA LEU A 32 -16.07 -12.37 10.96
C LEU A 32 -17.45 -12.73 11.50
N GLY A 33 -18.19 -13.56 10.76
CA GLY A 33 -19.61 -13.80 11.03
C GLY A 33 -20.42 -12.50 10.96
N ASP A 34 -21.03 -12.13 12.07
CA ASP A 34 -21.79 -10.88 12.21
C ASP A 34 -20.97 -9.73 12.81
N ALA A 35 -19.67 -9.96 13.05
CA ALA A 35 -18.75 -8.94 13.54
C ALA A 35 -18.01 -8.25 12.37
N LEU A 36 -17.72 -6.96 12.56
CA LEU A 36 -16.77 -6.20 11.75
C LEU A 36 -15.55 -5.86 12.59
N ILE A 37 -14.38 -6.24 12.11
CA ILE A 37 -13.08 -5.96 12.74
C ILE A 37 -12.39 -4.88 11.92
N ALA A 38 -12.09 -3.74 12.56
CA ALA A 38 -11.29 -2.68 11.96
C ALA A 38 -9.83 -2.84 12.35
N ILE A 39 -8.98 -3.08 11.37
CA ILE A 39 -7.53 -3.27 11.56
C ILE A 39 -6.83 -2.06 10.96
N ARG A 40 -6.03 -1.36 11.77
CA ARG A 40 -5.22 -0.23 11.30
C ARG A 40 -4.31 -0.73 10.18
N LYS A 41 -4.40 -0.11 9.01
CA LYS A 41 -3.49 -0.40 7.91
C LYS A 41 -2.13 0.16 8.29
N LYS A 42 -1.13 -0.72 8.44
CA LYS A 42 0.26 -0.26 8.44
C LYS A 42 0.58 0.22 7.03
N LEU A 43 1.18 1.39 6.92
CA LEU A 43 1.72 1.86 5.66
C LEU A 43 2.98 1.03 5.38
N VAL A 44 2.79 -0.12 4.72
CA VAL A 44 3.86 -1.06 4.32
C VAL A 44 4.92 -0.44 3.40
N VAL A 45 4.74 0.82 2.99
CA VAL A 45 5.65 1.52 2.08
C VAL A 45 7.05 1.60 2.66
N SER A 46 7.17 1.89 3.96
CA SER A 46 8.49 1.96 4.62
C SER A 46 9.13 0.59 4.72
N GLU A 47 8.39 -0.43 5.17
CA GLU A 47 8.94 -1.80 5.26
C GLU A 47 9.31 -2.38 3.88
N ILE A 48 8.52 -2.07 2.84
CA ILE A 48 8.82 -2.48 1.47
C ILE A 48 10.03 -1.73 0.92
N ALA A 49 10.15 -0.42 1.18
CA ALA A 49 11.29 0.37 0.75
C ALA A 49 12.59 -0.17 1.39
N GLU A 50 12.58 -0.45 2.70
CA GLU A 50 13.72 -1.06 3.40
C GLU A 50 14.10 -2.42 2.82
N ALA A 51 13.12 -3.26 2.49
CA ALA A 51 13.38 -4.56 1.87
C ALA A 51 13.98 -4.41 0.45
N ILE A 52 13.49 -3.45 -0.35
CA ILE A 52 14.04 -3.15 -1.68
C ILE A 52 15.48 -2.66 -1.57
N GLU A 53 15.75 -1.73 -0.65
CA GLU A 53 17.11 -1.23 -0.41
C GLU A 53 18.08 -2.35 -0.01
N ALA A 54 17.66 -3.27 0.85
CA ALA A 54 18.47 -4.42 1.24
C ALA A 54 18.81 -5.33 0.04
N ILE A 55 17.83 -5.64 -0.80
CA ILE A 55 18.04 -6.45 -2.02
C ILE A 55 18.97 -5.72 -3.01
N MET A 56 18.75 -4.41 -3.21
CA MET A 56 19.61 -3.60 -4.08
C MET A 56 21.06 -3.60 -3.61
N GLN A 57 21.30 -3.53 -2.30
CA GLN A 57 22.65 -3.61 -1.73
C GLN A 57 23.27 -5.01 -1.90
N GLU A 58 22.50 -6.08 -1.68
CA GLU A 58 22.96 -7.47 -1.83
C GLU A 58 23.37 -7.77 -3.28
N GLU A 59 22.58 -7.32 -4.25
CA GLU A 59 22.81 -7.55 -5.68
C GLU A 59 23.74 -6.51 -6.32
N GLY A 60 24.14 -5.46 -5.58
CA GLY A 60 24.97 -4.37 -6.10
C GLY A 60 24.27 -3.54 -7.19
N VAL A 61 22.94 -3.46 -7.14
CA VAL A 61 22.09 -2.79 -8.14
C VAL A 61 21.76 -1.37 -7.67
N THR A 62 21.90 -0.41 -8.57
CA THR A 62 21.58 1.00 -8.32
C THR A 62 20.15 1.34 -8.74
N LEU A 63 19.67 2.53 -8.34
CA LEU A 63 18.37 3.02 -8.79
C LEU A 63 18.36 3.24 -10.30
N GLU A 64 19.47 3.74 -10.85
CA GLU A 64 19.69 3.96 -12.27
C GLU A 64 19.54 2.64 -13.05
N ASP A 65 20.13 1.55 -12.58
CA ASP A 65 20.01 0.21 -13.19
C ASP A 65 18.55 -0.26 -13.24
N LEU A 66 17.78 -0.02 -12.17
CA LEU A 66 16.36 -0.38 -12.13
C LEU A 66 15.53 0.45 -13.12
N LEU A 67 15.82 1.74 -13.25
CA LEU A 67 15.14 2.63 -14.19
C LEU A 67 15.45 2.26 -15.65
N GLU A 68 16.71 1.95 -15.97
CA GLU A 68 17.09 1.45 -17.29
C GLU A 68 16.40 0.10 -17.60
N GLY A 69 16.35 -0.81 -16.62
CA GLY A 69 15.63 -2.07 -16.75
C GLY A 69 14.14 -1.87 -17.03
N LEU A 70 13.52 -0.91 -16.34
CA LEU A 70 12.11 -0.56 -16.54
C LEU A 70 11.82 -0.01 -17.95
N GLU A 71 12.73 0.81 -18.49
CA GLU A 71 12.62 1.34 -19.85
C GLU A 71 12.68 0.22 -20.89
N LYS A 72 13.68 -0.68 -20.77
CA LYS A 72 13.81 -1.88 -21.63
C LYS A 72 12.58 -2.77 -21.54
N GLN A 73 12.05 -3.02 -20.34
CA GLN A 73 10.82 -3.82 -20.19
C GLN A 73 9.60 -3.14 -20.80
N ARG A 74 9.52 -1.81 -20.74
CA ARG A 74 8.41 -1.05 -21.34
C ARG A 74 8.46 -1.15 -22.87
N GLU A 75 9.63 -1.08 -23.49
CA GLU A 75 9.80 -1.31 -24.93
C GLU A 75 9.34 -2.71 -25.35
N ILE A 76 9.76 -3.74 -24.61
CA ILE A 76 9.34 -5.13 -24.85
C ILE A 76 7.81 -5.24 -24.74
N TYR A 77 7.22 -4.73 -23.66
CA TYR A 77 5.78 -4.79 -23.45
C TYR A 77 4.99 -4.05 -24.55
N VAL A 78 5.47 -2.89 -25.00
CA VAL A 78 4.85 -2.14 -26.10
C VAL A 78 4.91 -2.95 -27.40
N ARG A 79 6.05 -3.56 -27.71
CA ARG A 79 6.23 -4.41 -28.89
C ARG A 79 5.32 -5.63 -28.84
N GLU A 80 5.26 -6.33 -27.71
CA GLU A 80 4.45 -7.54 -27.54
C GLU A 80 2.95 -7.25 -27.60
N LYS A 81 2.51 -6.15 -26.96
CA LYS A 81 1.08 -5.85 -26.83
C LYS A 81 0.50 -5.08 -28.02
N TYR A 82 1.31 -4.24 -28.67
CA TYR A 82 0.85 -3.32 -29.71
C TYR A 82 1.56 -3.50 -31.06
N GLY A 83 2.62 -4.32 -31.14
CA GLY A 83 3.34 -4.58 -32.40
C GLY A 83 4.11 -3.38 -32.94
N ILE A 84 4.34 -2.36 -32.12
CA ILE A 84 5.05 -1.13 -32.51
C ILE A 84 6.54 -1.35 -32.20
N GLU A 85 7.40 -1.22 -33.22
CA GLU A 85 8.85 -1.07 -33.01
C GLU A 85 9.12 0.37 -32.57
N ALA A 86 9.80 0.52 -31.42
CA ALA A 86 10.19 1.81 -30.86
C ALA A 86 11.36 2.43 -31.63
#